data_AF-A0AAW9IKS4-F1
#
_entry.id   AF-A0AAW9IKS4-F1
#
_cell.length_a   1.000
_cell.length_b   1.000
_cell.length_c   1.000
_cell.angle_alpha   90.00
_cell.angle_beta   90.00
_cell.angle_gamma   90.00
#
_symmetry.space_group_name_H-M   'P 1'
#
loop_
_entity.id
_entity.type
_entity.pdbx_description
1 polymer ?
#
loop_
_entity_poly.entity_id
_entity_poly.type
_entity_poly.pdbx_seq_one_letter_code
_entity_poly.pdbx_strand_id
1 'polypeptide(L)'
;LSDLDSFEIEEVYKNGEVVFSKSEGIKEEYFKTKSRFSERFYNSIKVKPITKEDLLIKVPKLYNNKVTCRTIKVFENTTFTEEGEITLNIANNILEWENKDCCLIAVFERYGKNNNVAFGLVEGGIIKEGAIATTWAHDHHNLMVMGRT
;
A
#
# COMPACT_ATOMS: atom_id res chain seq x y z
N LEU A 1 -15.00 -20.68 -29.80
CA LEU A 1 -13.98 -19.81 -30.43
C LEU A 1 -14.23 -19.83 -31.92
N SER A 2 -14.11 -18.69 -32.62
CA SER A 2 -14.13 -18.66 -34.09
C SER A 2 -12.73 -18.69 -34.69
N ASP A 3 -11.71 -18.35 -33.90
CA ASP A 3 -10.30 -18.44 -34.28
C ASP A 3 -9.44 -18.85 -33.07
N LEU A 4 -8.48 -19.75 -33.28
CA LEU A 4 -7.63 -20.28 -32.21
C LEU A 4 -6.37 -19.46 -31.98
N ASP A 5 -5.90 -18.73 -33.00
CA ASP A 5 -4.66 -17.95 -32.94
C ASP A 5 -4.90 -16.61 -32.25
N SER A 6 -6.00 -15.92 -32.58
CA SER A 6 -6.45 -14.68 -31.94
C SER A 6 -7.27 -14.92 -30.68
N PHE A 7 -7.67 -16.18 -30.42
CA PHE A 7 -8.54 -16.57 -29.33
C PHE A 7 -9.91 -15.85 -29.36
N GLU A 8 -10.45 -15.63 -30.57
CA GLU A 8 -11.73 -14.94 -30.75
C GLU A 8 -12.90 -15.74 -30.17
N ILE A 9 -13.58 -15.11 -29.20
CA ILE A 9 -14.75 -15.70 -28.53
C ILE A 9 -15.96 -15.62 -29.46
N GLU A 10 -16.38 -16.76 -30.00
CA GLU A 10 -17.62 -16.87 -30.79
C GLU A 10 -18.85 -16.88 -29.89
N GLU A 11 -18.87 -17.75 -28.89
CA GLU A 11 -19.97 -17.91 -27.94
C GLU A 11 -19.41 -18.28 -26.57
N VAL A 12 -20.09 -17.84 -25.51
CA VAL A 12 -19.86 -18.27 -24.13
C VAL A 12 -21.11 -18.95 -23.63
N TYR A 13 -20.95 -20.14 -23.06
CA TYR A 13 -22.04 -20.92 -22.48
C TYR A 13 -21.92 -20.99 -20.97
N LYS A 14 -23.05 -20.90 -20.26
CA LYS A 14 -23.16 -21.14 -18.82
C LYS A 14 -24.39 -22.01 -18.57
N ASN A 15 -24.25 -23.10 -17.80
CA ASN A 15 -25.34 -24.06 -17.54
C ASN A 15 -26.02 -24.60 -18.82
N GLY A 16 -25.27 -24.72 -19.93
CA GLY A 16 -25.80 -25.20 -21.21
C GLY A 16 -26.50 -24.13 -22.06
N GLU A 17 -26.56 -22.88 -21.61
CA GLU A 17 -27.21 -21.77 -22.32
C GLU A 17 -26.17 -20.77 -22.84
N VAL A 18 -26.37 -20.25 -24.06
CA VAL A 18 -25.54 -19.16 -24.62
C VAL A 18 -25.79 -17.88 -23.84
N VAL A 19 -24.77 -17.35 -23.16
CA VAL A 19 -24.83 -16.08 -22.39
C VAL A 19 -24.15 -14.91 -23.09
N PHE A 20 -23.36 -15.20 -24.12
CA PHE A 20 -22.76 -14.23 -25.02
C PHE A 20 -22.59 -14.88 -26.40
N SER A 21 -22.85 -14.14 -27.47
CA SER A 21 -22.43 -14.49 -28.83
C SER A 21 -21.80 -13.29 -29.52
N LYS A 22 -20.91 -13.53 -30.50
CA LYS A 22 -20.24 -12.48 -31.26
C LYS A 22 -21.22 -11.59 -32.04
N SER A 23 -22.33 -12.16 -32.50
CA SER A 23 -23.35 -11.44 -33.29
C SER A 23 -24.35 -10.65 -32.44
N GLU A 24 -24.74 -11.17 -31.27
CA GLU A 24 -25.81 -10.58 -30.44
C GLU A 24 -25.26 -9.87 -29.18
N GLY A 25 -23.99 -10.07 -28.86
CA GLY A 25 -23.36 -9.54 -27.66
C GLY A 25 -23.74 -10.31 -26.40
N ILE A 26 -23.66 -9.64 -25.24
CA ILE A 26 -23.97 -10.23 -23.93
C ILE A 26 -25.48 -10.28 -23.74
N LYS A 27 -26.01 -11.42 -23.27
CA LYS A 27 -27.40 -11.50 -22.80
C LYS A 27 -27.53 -10.81 -21.44
N GLU A 28 -27.91 -9.53 -21.48
CA GLU A 28 -28.03 -8.64 -20.31
C GLU A 28 -28.87 -9.22 -19.17
N GLU A 29 -29.84 -10.09 -19.46
CA GLU A 29 -30.67 -10.75 -18.44
C GLU A 29 -29.89 -11.55 -17.39
N TYR A 30 -28.73 -12.11 -17.74
CA TYR A 30 -27.85 -12.81 -16.80
C TYR A 30 -27.06 -11.84 -15.89
N PHE A 31 -27.05 -10.55 -16.21
CA PHE A 31 -26.26 -9.52 -15.53
C PHE A 31 -27.11 -8.39 -14.92
N LYS A 32 -28.45 -8.48 -15.03
CA LYS A 32 -29.41 -7.49 -14.48
C LYS A 32 -29.22 -7.25 -12.98
N THR A 33 -28.86 -8.28 -12.22
CA THR A 33 -28.54 -8.18 -10.80
C THR A 33 -27.06 -7.90 -10.61
N LYS A 34 -26.67 -6.61 -10.59
CA LYS A 34 -25.38 -6.23 -10.03
C LYS A 34 -25.38 -6.60 -8.54
N SER A 35 -24.56 -7.57 -8.16
CA SER A 35 -24.35 -7.89 -6.75
C SER A 35 -23.76 -6.65 -6.07
N ARG A 36 -24.49 -6.08 -5.11
CA ARG A 36 -23.92 -5.05 -4.24
C ARG A 36 -23.07 -5.74 -3.20
N PHE A 37 -21.83 -5.30 -3.05
CA PHE A 37 -21.05 -5.64 -1.88
C PHE A 37 -21.73 -5.11 -0.62
N SER A 38 -21.57 -5.80 0.50
CA SER A 38 -21.98 -5.28 1.81
C SER A 38 -21.39 -3.89 2.05
N GLU A 39 -22.15 -3.00 2.67
CA GLU A 39 -21.75 -1.62 2.97
C GLU A 39 -20.38 -1.52 3.68
N ARG A 40 -20.05 -2.52 4.50
CA ARG A 40 -18.76 -2.61 5.20
C ARG A 40 -17.54 -2.58 4.27
N PHE A 41 -17.68 -2.98 3.01
CA PHE A 41 -16.58 -2.98 2.03
C PHE A 41 -16.33 -1.59 1.44
N TYR A 42 -17.32 -0.70 1.47
CA TYR A 42 -17.15 0.70 1.06
C TYR A 42 -16.62 1.58 2.19
N ASN A 43 -16.88 1.19 3.44
CA ASN A 43 -16.47 1.90 4.66
C ASN A 43 -15.37 1.13 5.42
N SER A 44 -14.40 0.58 4.69
CA SER A 44 -13.37 -0.30 5.26
C SER A 44 -12.16 0.44 5.86
N ILE A 45 -12.06 1.75 5.68
CA ILE A 45 -10.99 2.59 6.24
C ILE A 45 -11.54 3.29 7.48
N LYS A 46 -11.09 2.84 8.65
CA LYS A 46 -11.49 3.31 9.98
C LYS A 46 -10.26 3.85 10.73
N VAL A 47 -9.63 4.86 10.14
CA VAL A 47 -8.47 5.57 10.71
C VAL A 47 -8.93 6.98 11.09
N LYS A 48 -8.40 7.50 12.20
CA LYS A 48 -8.58 8.91 12.54
C LYS A 48 -7.81 9.79 11.54
N PRO A 49 -8.17 11.07 11.38
CA PRO A 49 -7.35 12.01 10.62
C PRO A 49 -5.89 11.98 11.11
N ILE A 50 -4.95 11.79 10.18
CA ILE A 50 -3.52 11.72 10.47
C ILE A 50 -2.95 13.14 10.38
N THR A 51 -2.22 13.55 11.41
CA THR A 51 -1.57 14.86 11.51
C THR A 51 -0.06 14.74 11.30
N LYS A 52 0.63 15.87 11.14
CA LYS A 52 2.10 15.86 11.03
C LYS A 52 2.74 15.33 12.30
N GLU A 53 2.15 15.64 13.45
CA GLU A 53 2.60 15.23 14.77
C GLU A 53 2.57 13.71 14.94
N ASP A 54 1.62 13.03 14.30
CA ASP A 54 1.53 11.57 14.32
C ASP A 54 2.70 10.90 13.58
N LEU A 55 3.38 11.61 12.66
CA LEU A 55 4.50 11.09 11.88
C LEU A 55 5.87 11.38 12.50
N LEU A 56 5.92 12.04 13.66
CA LEU A 56 7.16 12.36 14.34
C LEU A 56 7.73 11.13 15.08
N ILE A 57 8.97 10.77 14.75
CA ILE A 57 9.65 9.64 15.38
C ILE A 57 10.37 10.11 16.65
N LYS A 58 9.79 9.77 17.81
CA LYS A 58 10.35 10.10 19.12
C LYS A 58 11.53 9.17 19.43
N VAL A 59 12.65 9.76 19.80
CA VAL A 59 13.88 9.07 20.18
C VAL A 59 14.04 9.10 21.71
N PRO A 60 14.42 7.99 22.38
CA PRO A 60 14.66 7.99 23.80
C PRO A 60 15.76 8.99 24.20
N LYS A 61 15.56 9.67 25.34
CA LYS A 61 16.47 10.71 25.87
C LYS A 61 17.92 10.25 26.16
N LEU A 62 18.18 8.94 26.10
CA LEU A 62 19.51 8.37 26.27
C LEU A 62 20.43 8.61 25.06
N TYR A 63 19.83 8.86 23.89
CA TYR A 63 20.58 9.19 22.68
C TYR A 63 20.76 10.70 22.58
N ASN A 64 21.99 11.14 22.37
CA ASN A 64 22.34 12.55 22.21
C ASN A 64 22.91 12.80 20.82
N ASN A 65 22.45 13.87 20.17
CA ASN A 65 22.88 14.37 18.85
C ASN A 65 22.60 13.45 17.65
N LYS A 66 22.97 12.17 17.71
CA LYS A 66 22.83 11.20 16.62
C LYS A 66 22.43 9.82 17.13
N VAL A 67 21.77 9.04 16.28
CA VAL A 67 21.47 7.63 16.51
C VAL A 67 21.61 6.85 15.21
N THR A 68 22.16 5.64 15.30
CA THR A 68 22.16 4.68 14.19
C THR A 68 20.88 3.87 14.26
N CYS A 69 20.12 3.90 13.17
CA CYS A 69 18.87 3.18 13.02
C CYS A 69 19.06 2.05 12.00
N ARG A 70 18.37 0.92 12.23
CA ARG A 70 18.20 -0.10 11.19
C ARG A 70 17.29 0.43 10.10
N THR A 71 17.58 0.03 8.87
CA THR A 71 16.79 0.36 7.70
C THR A 71 16.44 -0.91 6.92
N ILE A 72 15.40 -0.80 6.11
CA ILE A 72 15.02 -1.81 5.13
C ILE A 72 15.59 -1.35 3.80
N LYS A 73 16.63 -2.01 3.32
CA LYS A 73 17.24 -1.69 2.02
C LYS A 73 16.48 -2.41 0.91
N VAL A 74 15.94 -1.64 -0.02
CA VAL A 74 15.25 -2.17 -1.20
C VAL A 74 16.13 -2.05 -2.44
N PHE A 75 15.80 -2.85 -3.46
CA PHE A 75 16.51 -2.86 -4.73
C PHE A 75 15.52 -2.79 -5.89
N GLU A 76 15.97 -2.22 -7.01
CA GLU A 76 15.16 -2.17 -8.21
C GLU A 76 14.86 -3.59 -8.73
N ASN A 77 13.65 -3.78 -9.27
CA ASN A 77 13.21 -5.01 -9.93
C ASN A 77 13.17 -6.28 -9.06
N THR A 78 13.16 -6.16 -7.73
CA THR A 78 13.02 -7.30 -6.82
C THR A 78 12.18 -6.95 -5.59
N THR A 79 11.60 -7.96 -4.95
CA THR A 79 10.89 -7.86 -3.67
C THR A 79 11.76 -8.23 -2.48
N PHE A 80 12.98 -8.73 -2.70
CA PHE A 80 13.92 -9.02 -1.63
C PHE A 80 14.43 -7.73 -0.99
N THR A 81 14.63 -7.78 0.33
CA THR A 81 15.19 -6.68 1.12
C THR A 81 16.40 -7.17 1.90
N GLU A 82 17.29 -6.25 2.20
CA GLU A 82 18.42 -6.48 3.10
C GLU A 82 18.31 -5.55 4.31
N GLU A 83 18.96 -5.93 5.39
CA GLU A 83 19.14 -5.05 6.53
C GLU A 83 20.20 -3.98 6.20
N GLY A 84 19.87 -2.73 6.45
CA GLY A 84 20.78 -1.59 6.35
C GLY A 84 20.90 -0.83 7.66
N GLU A 85 21.75 0.19 7.65
CA GLU A 85 21.94 1.11 8.78
C GLU A 85 22.16 2.53 8.29
N ILE A 86 21.51 3.50 8.95
CA ILE A 86 21.73 4.93 8.72
C ILE A 86 21.90 5.66 10.05
N THR A 87 22.91 6.53 10.14
CA THR A 87 23.10 7.42 11.28
C THR A 87 22.43 8.76 11.01
N LEU A 88 21.43 9.09 11.83
CA LEU A 88 20.62 10.30 11.70
C LEU A 88 20.81 11.23 12.89
N ASN A 89 20.57 12.52 12.67
CA ASN A 89 20.57 13.51 13.75
C ASN A 89 19.29 13.40 14.58
N ILE A 90 19.38 13.91 15.82
CA ILE A 90 18.26 14.05 16.74
C ILE A 90 18.17 15.52 17.13
N ALA A 91 16.99 16.11 16.97
CA ALA A 91 16.67 17.44 17.48
C ALA A 91 15.42 17.36 18.34
N ASN A 92 15.47 17.89 19.57
CA ASN A 92 14.34 17.89 20.51
C ASN A 92 13.75 16.49 20.78
N ASN A 93 14.59 15.45 20.79
CA ASN A 93 14.18 14.04 20.91
C ASN A 93 13.34 13.53 19.72
N ILE A 94 13.42 14.18 18.57
CA ILE A 94 12.81 13.75 17.31
C ILE A 94 13.92 13.38 16.33
N LEU A 95 13.72 12.29 15.61
CA LEU A 95 14.64 11.83 14.57
C LEU A 95 14.54 12.72 13.33
N GLU A 96 15.65 13.30 12.88
CA GLU A 96 15.71 14.10 11.65
C GLU A 96 15.99 13.20 10.44
N TRP A 97 14.95 12.54 9.94
CA TRP A 97 15.02 11.64 8.78
C TRP A 97 14.66 12.31 7.45
N GLU A 98 13.90 13.42 7.49
CA GLU A 98 13.44 14.14 6.30
C GLU A 98 14.63 14.58 5.42
N ASN A 99 14.50 14.41 4.10
CA ASN A 99 15.53 14.76 3.11
C ASN A 99 16.91 14.09 3.33
N LYS A 100 16.99 12.98 4.06
CA LYS A 100 18.20 12.13 4.18
C LYS A 100 18.15 10.98 3.20
N ASP A 101 19.16 10.10 3.16
CA ASP A 101 19.21 8.95 2.24
C ASP A 101 18.27 7.78 2.62
N CYS A 102 17.12 8.09 3.21
CA CYS A 102 16.05 7.15 3.52
C CYS A 102 14.67 7.79 3.32
N CYS A 103 13.63 6.96 3.30
CA CYS A 103 12.23 7.36 3.41
C CYS A 103 11.68 6.87 4.74
N LEU A 104 10.75 7.62 5.34
CA LEU A 104 9.92 7.10 6.41
C LEU A 104 8.81 6.27 5.80
N ILE A 105 8.62 5.05 6.30
CA ILE A 105 7.42 4.25 6.06
C ILE A 105 6.61 4.17 7.35
N ALA A 106 5.30 4.41 7.25
CA ALA A 106 4.34 4.35 8.33
C ALA A 106 3.18 3.43 7.94
N VAL A 107 2.85 2.46 8.80
CA VAL A 107 1.73 1.54 8.60
C VAL A 107 0.70 1.77 9.71
N PHE A 108 -0.47 2.26 9.33
CA PHE A 108 -1.60 2.57 10.21
C PHE A 108 -2.62 1.44 10.16
N GLU A 109 -2.96 0.87 11.31
CA GLU A 109 -4.04 -0.09 11.42
C GLU A 109 -5.37 0.54 10.96
N ARG A 110 -5.94 0.03 9.87
CA ARG A 110 -7.09 0.70 9.22
C ARG A 110 -8.45 0.12 9.54
N TYR A 111 -8.51 -1.03 10.21
CA TYR A 111 -9.76 -1.75 10.46
C TYR A 111 -10.45 -1.31 11.75
N GLY A 112 -9.83 -0.40 12.51
CA GLY A 112 -10.37 0.15 13.75
C GLY A 112 -10.32 -0.83 14.92
N LYS A 113 -9.33 -1.74 14.91
CA LYS A 113 -9.12 -2.73 15.97
C LYS A 113 -8.34 -2.16 17.14
N ASN A 114 -7.27 -1.41 16.87
CA ASN A 114 -6.38 -0.90 17.91
C ASN A 114 -5.76 0.48 17.63
N ASN A 115 -5.87 1.02 16.40
CA ASN A 115 -5.24 2.28 16.01
C ASN A 115 -3.70 2.27 16.11
N ASN A 116 -3.07 1.09 16.08
CA ASN A 116 -1.62 1.00 16.12
C ASN A 116 -0.99 1.62 14.88
N VAL A 117 0.18 2.21 15.06
CA VAL A 117 1.03 2.72 13.99
C VAL A 117 2.42 2.14 14.15
N ALA A 118 2.96 1.60 13.07
CA ALA A 118 4.33 1.13 12.99
C ALA A 118 5.13 2.03 12.06
N PHE A 119 6.37 2.34 12.45
CA PHE A 119 7.30 3.15 11.66
C PHE A 119 8.53 2.34 11.28
N GLY A 120 9.09 2.64 10.10
CA GLY A 120 10.35 2.11 9.63
C GLY A 120 11.08 3.12 8.76
N LEU A 121 12.36 2.87 8.52
CA LEU A 121 13.16 3.63 7.56
C LEU A 121 13.48 2.72 6.38
N VAL A 122 13.29 3.23 5.17
CA VAL A 122 13.54 2.49 3.93
C VAL A 122 14.65 3.17 3.16
N GLU A 123 15.70 2.41 2.86
CA GLU A 123 16.80 2.85 2.00
C GLU A 123 16.56 2.37 0.57
N GLY A 124 17.00 3.18 -0.39
CA GLY A 124 16.80 2.94 -1.82
C GLY A 124 16.06 4.09 -2.47
N GLY A 125 16.32 4.32 -3.77
CA GLY A 125 15.81 5.46 -4.53
C GLY A 125 14.33 5.39 -4.90
N ILE A 126 13.45 4.92 -4.00
CA ILE A 126 12.02 4.71 -4.30
C ILE A 126 11.32 6.05 -4.55
N ILE A 127 11.46 7.00 -3.63
CA ILE A 127 10.78 8.29 -3.65
C ILE A 127 11.83 9.38 -3.49
N LYS A 128 11.91 10.29 -4.48
CA LYS A 128 12.82 11.43 -4.44
C LYS A 128 12.23 12.61 -3.68
N GLU A 129 10.93 12.84 -3.81
CA GLU A 129 10.19 13.95 -3.19
C GLU A 129 8.74 13.53 -2.91
N GLY A 130 8.12 14.12 -1.88
CA GLY A 130 6.73 13.87 -1.52
C GLY A 130 6.49 12.54 -0.81
N ALA A 131 5.27 12.01 -0.96
CA ALA A 131 4.83 10.78 -0.33
C ALA A 131 3.83 10.00 -1.18
N ILE A 132 3.77 8.69 -0.97
CA ILE A 132 2.80 7.76 -1.55
C ILE A 132 2.02 7.11 -0.42
N ALA A 133 0.71 7.04 -0.56
CA ALA A 133 -0.18 6.35 0.37
C ALA A 133 -1.02 5.31 -0.38
N THR A 134 -1.14 4.11 0.19
CA THR A 134 -1.98 3.04 -0.36
C THR A 134 -2.63 2.24 0.76
N THR A 135 -3.81 1.69 0.47
CA THR A 135 -4.44 0.68 1.33
C THR A 135 -4.40 -0.71 0.70
N TRP A 136 -3.66 -0.85 -0.40
CA TRP A 136 -3.37 -2.10 -1.07
C TRP A 136 -1.90 -2.49 -0.82
N ALA A 137 -1.62 -2.86 0.43
CA ALA A 137 -0.29 -3.29 0.90
C ALA A 137 -0.35 -4.75 1.36
N HIS A 138 0.21 -5.64 0.56
CA HIS A 138 0.07 -7.09 0.73
C HIS A 138 0.76 -7.61 2.00
N ASP A 139 0.16 -8.50 2.80
CA ASP A 139 -1.23 -8.99 2.76
C ASP A 139 -2.11 -8.40 3.89
N HIS A 140 -1.56 -7.49 4.69
CA HIS A 140 -2.31 -6.86 5.78
C HIS A 140 -3.35 -5.86 5.29
N HIS A 141 -3.07 -5.22 4.15
CA HIS A 141 -3.86 -4.15 3.55
C HIS A 141 -4.23 -3.00 4.50
N ASN A 142 -3.49 -2.79 5.59
CA ASN A 142 -3.48 -1.55 6.34
C ASN A 142 -3.12 -0.32 5.49
N LEU A 143 -3.40 0.88 6.00
CA LEU A 143 -2.99 2.12 5.34
C LEU A 143 -1.48 2.25 5.50
N MET A 144 -0.76 2.18 4.39
CA MET A 144 0.69 2.34 4.33
C MET A 144 1.00 3.67 3.65
N VAL A 145 1.82 4.47 4.30
CA VAL A 145 2.34 5.74 3.79
C VAL A 145 3.85 5.65 3.76
N MET A 146 4.47 6.08 2.66
CA MET A 146 5.92 6.22 2.56
C MET A 146 6.25 7.60 2.00
N GLY A 147 7.21 8.31 2.59
CA GLY A 147 7.54 9.66 2.17
C GLY A 147 8.99 10.07 2.44
N ARG A 148 9.39 11.18 1.82
CA ARG A 148 10.71 11.83 1.94
C ARG A 148 10.69 13.06 2.87
N THR A 149 9.49 13.57 3.15
CA THR A 149 9.18 14.81 3.88
C THR A 149 7.85 14.69 4.59
#